data_AF-A0A530AC10-F1
#
_entry.id   AF-A0A530AC10-F1
#
_cell.length_a   1.000
_cell.length_b   1.000
_cell.length_c   1.000
_cell.angle_alpha   90.00
_cell.angle_beta   90.00
_cell.angle_gamma   90.00
#
_symmetry.space_group_name_H-M   'P 1'
#
loop_
_entity.id
_entity.type
_entity.pdbx_description
1 polymer ?
#
loop_
_entity_poly.entity_id
_entity_poly.type
_entity_poly.pdbx_seq_one_letter_code
_entity_poly.pdbx_strand_id
1 'polypeptide(L)' 'MMPLLTTKGLSRQFGGLRAVDGVDFALMPGEIRAVIGP' A
#
# COMPACT_ATOMS: atom_id res chain seq x y z
N MET A 1 8.38 18.76 1.65
CA MET A 1 7.15 18.29 0.96
C MET A 1 6.61 17.09 1.72
N MET A 2 5.30 16.94 1.88
CA MET A 2 4.69 15.83 2.62
C MET A 2 3.98 14.87 1.65
N PRO A 3 3.97 13.55 1.91
CA PRO A 3 3.20 12.61 1.10
C PRO A 3 1.69 12.86 1.24
N LEU A 4 0.94 12.63 0.16
CA LEU A 4 -0.53 12.68 0.15
C LEU A 4 -1.15 11.42 0.75
N LEU A 5 -0.46 10.29 0.60
CA LEU A 5 -0.87 9.00 1.15
C LEU A 5 0.37 8.31 1.72
N THR A 6 0.23 7.70 2.90
CA THR A 6 1.24 6.84 3.48
C THR A 6 0.58 5.62 4.08
N THR A 7 1.17 4.45 3.88
CA THR A 7 0.79 3.22 4.57
C THR A 7 1.93 2.74 5.46
N LYS A 8 1.56 2.12 6.59
CA LYS A 8 2.48 1.45 7.50
C LYS A 8 1.82 0.15 7.95
N GLY A 9 2.46 -0.98 7.68
CA GLY A 9 1.97 -2.32 7.95
C GLY A 9 0.61 -2.64 7.30
N LEU A 10 0.25 -2.02 6.16
CA LEU A 10 -1.08 -2.20 5.59
C LEU A 10 -1.31 -3.68 5.30
N SER A 11 -2.34 -4.23 5.95
CA SER A 11 -2.64 -5.66 5.89
C SER A 11 -4.14 -5.88 5.76
N ARG A 12 -4.52 -6.96 5.11
CA ARG A 12 -5.91 -7.39 4.97
C ARG A 12 -6.00 -8.90 5.00
N GLN A 13 -6.85 -9.43 5.88
CA GLN A 13 -7.15 -10.86 5.93
C GLN A 13 -8.62 -11.14 5.56
N PHE A 14 -8.84 -12.29 4.92
CA PHE A 14 -10.14 -12.87 4.63
C PHE A 14 -10.10 -14.34 5.05
N GLY A 15 -10.69 -14.67 6.20
CA GLY A 15 -10.56 -16.02 6.78
C GLY A 15 -9.09 -16.39 7.02
N GLY A 16 -8.68 -17.56 6.52
CA GLY A 16 -7.28 -18.01 6.59
C GLY A 16 -6.33 -17.35 5.58
N LEU A 17 -6.83 -16.54 4.64
CA LEU A 17 -6.02 -15.89 3.62
C LEU A 17 -5.60 -14.49 4.08
N ARG A 18 -4.29 -14.22 4.06
CA ARG A 18 -3.75 -12.86 4.14
C ARG A 18 -3.58 -12.30 2.73
N ALA A 19 -4.56 -11.50 2.29
CA ALA A 19 -4.59 -10.94 0.94
C ALA A 19 -3.65 -9.73 0.75
N VAL A 20 -3.41 -8.98 1.82
CA VAL A 20 -2.38 -7.93 1.86
C VAL A 20 -1.56 -8.15 3.12
N ASP A 21 -0.24 -8.15 3.00
CA ASP A 21 0.68 -8.47 4.10
C ASP A 21 1.72 -7.36 4.30
N GLY A 22 1.51 -6.51 5.29
CA GLY A 22 2.52 -5.57 5.78
C GLY A 22 3.04 -4.59 4.73
N VAL A 23 2.18 -4.03 3.88
CA VAL A 23 2.61 -3.19 2.75
C VAL A 23 2.83 -1.73 3.18
N ASP A 24 4.07 -1.26 2.96
CA ASP A 24 4.50 0.10 3.25
C ASP A 24 4.78 0.86 1.94
N PHE A 25 4.15 2.03 1.79
CA PHE A 25 4.51 2.98 0.76
C PHE A 25 4.08 4.40 1.11
N ALA A 26 4.63 5.37 0.39
CA ALA A 26 4.17 6.75 0.37
C ALA A 26 3.94 7.21 -1.06
N LEU A 27 3.00 8.12 -1.27
CA LEU A 27 2.71 8.75 -2.57
C LEU A 27 2.93 10.26 -2.45
N MET A 28 3.86 10.80 -3.23
CA MET A 28 4.16 12.23 -3.24
C MET A 28 3.19 13.01 -4.13
N PRO A 29 2.96 14.31 -3.88
CA PRO A 29 2.16 15.12 -4.78
C PRO A 29 2.74 15.12 -6.20
N GLY A 30 1.88 14.82 -7.19
CA GLY A 30 2.27 14.72 -8.61
C GLY A 30 2.87 13.37 -9.03
N GLU A 31 3.06 12.42 -8.10
CA GLU A 31 3.53 11.07 -8.40
C GLU A 31 2.39 10.20 -8.93
N ILE A 32 2.63 9.49 -10.04
CA ILE A 32 1.77 8.40 -10.52
C ILE A 32 2.43 7.08 -10.14
N ARG A 33 1.76 6.28 -9.32
CA ARG A 33 2.22 4.96 -8.88
C ARG A 33 1.16 3.91 -9.19
N ALA A 34 1.60 2.76 -9.72
CA ALA A 34 0.75 1.61 -9.98
C ALA A 34 1.19 0.42 -9.10
N VAL A 35 0.22 -0.41 -8.71
CA VAL A 35 0.47 -1.74 -8.13
C VAL A 35 0.21 -2.75 -9.23
N ILE A 36 1.16 -3.66 -9.45
CA ILE A 36 1.10 -4.65 -10.53
C ILE A 36 1.43 -6.01 -9.93
N GLY A 37 0.64 -7.01 -10.29
CA GLY A 37 0.84 -8.40 -9.89
C GLY A 37 0.67 -9.33 -11.11
N PRO A 38 0.87 -10.64 -10.93
CA PRO A 38 0.39 -11.62 -11.90
C PRO A 38 -1.11 -11.50 -12.15
#